data_AF-A0A937RIT5-F1
#
_entry.id   AF-A0A937RIT5-F1
#
_cell.length_a   1.000
_cell.length_b   1.000
_cell.length_c   1.000
_cell.angle_alpha   90.00
_cell.angle_beta   90.00
_cell.angle_gamma   90.00
#
_symmetry.space_group_name_H-M   'P 1'
#
loop_
_entity.id
_entity.type
_entity.pdbx_description
1 polymer ?
#
loop_
_entity_poly.entity_id
_entity_poly.type
_entity_poly.pdbx_seq_one_letter_code
_entity_poly.pdbx_strand_id
1 'polypeptide(L)'
;MSPPRPDAGDHRPAIEITTDSGIWRLGATLGKTDEGMRVTAELATDPAGTGTLTPVWTTAQPSLAALEETLGWAIPLPAQNLLRPTVPRRGQHAQSARPLPDDVARALARPTRTSLVHVTDQPTYSYGRLLTAEDPVCRWEQGAVRVDLFAGVSADGPVLGYRISELLPGQQPAVLFAGAHDDLPEWDDRHADDAISTVLVRAIRRGLDDTDGTPRQHAFLNRHHQLLAAAASFPPDPPYPPGTRVVVHRDNQALRATGTILAAVEDTTGQAYLWRPDAADLPGHPWRDHPSWALRAGPWHCTPTLATPAPATTGPDGPVVLTLGAVVATIDDPRFHTGTVLRAFADGDHRRYEIQPHNTPLPPVILNAEGVIPLRGTAWPTTTALLRARKTAGLPLQAGEVLPTVRESSFVADARHGPFVTILPTGTPSNPALDPEHTAPIPAPTRTQNGATLRHLGDLIQIDDPIHGRLEVHQQLFNTACAQADTHLTDLLARRPWITTHPDQPRFVTAALAALHAATDLTPTPEPPAAQTGPTAETPPAVPDLTDTDPPFEPGP
;
A
#
# COMPACT_ATOMS: atom_id res chain seq x y z
N MET A 1 56.35 33.70 -6.94
CA MET A 1 55.35 33.07 -6.06
C MET A 1 54.09 32.87 -6.87
N SER A 2 53.85 31.64 -7.31
CA SER A 2 52.58 31.27 -7.95
C SER A 2 51.47 31.30 -6.89
N PRO A 3 50.25 31.77 -7.22
CA PRO A 3 49.14 31.67 -6.29
C PRO A 3 48.87 30.18 -5.98
N PRO A 4 48.43 29.85 -4.76
CA PRO A 4 48.05 28.49 -4.44
C PRO A 4 46.92 28.05 -5.38
N ARG A 5 47.06 26.86 -5.96
CA ARG A 5 45.95 26.18 -6.63
C ARG A 5 44.80 26.10 -5.64
N PRO A 6 43.57 26.48 -6.02
CA PRO A 6 42.42 26.12 -5.20
C PRO A 6 42.43 24.60 -5.06
N ASP A 7 42.46 24.12 -3.82
CA ASP A 7 42.24 22.72 -3.52
C ASP A 7 41.00 22.28 -4.32
N ALA A 8 41.14 21.16 -5.02
CA ALA A 8 40.00 20.44 -5.58
C ALA A 8 39.17 19.97 -4.39
N GLY A 9 38.33 20.88 -3.88
CA GLY A 9 37.50 20.64 -2.72
C GLY A 9 36.69 19.39 -2.96
N ASP A 10 36.64 18.51 -1.97
CA ASP A 10 35.90 17.26 -1.96
C ASP A 10 34.44 17.52 -2.40
N HIS A 11 34.18 17.36 -3.69
CA HIS A 11 32.96 17.82 -4.38
C HIS A 11 31.84 16.81 -4.16
N ARG A 12 31.39 16.66 -2.92
CA ARG A 12 30.26 15.79 -2.62
C ARG A 12 28.97 16.35 -3.24
N PRO A 13 28.19 15.55 -3.97
CA PRO A 13 26.88 15.95 -4.45
C PRO A 13 25.98 16.31 -3.25
N ALA A 14 25.03 17.22 -3.48
CA ALA A 14 24.19 17.75 -2.39
C ALA A 14 23.35 16.63 -1.74
N ILE A 15 22.94 15.64 -2.53
CA ILE A 15 22.07 14.53 -2.13
C ILE A 15 22.57 13.24 -2.79
N GLU A 16 22.74 12.18 -1.99
CA GLU A 16 22.99 10.81 -2.44
C GLU A 16 21.91 9.86 -1.91
N ILE A 17 21.46 8.92 -2.75
CA ILE A 17 20.54 7.85 -2.34
C ILE A 17 21.22 6.52 -2.67
N THR A 18 21.62 5.78 -1.64
CA THR A 18 22.25 4.46 -1.76
C THR A 18 21.18 3.38 -1.84
N THR A 19 21.21 2.61 -2.91
CA THR A 19 20.33 1.46 -3.18
C THR A 19 21.15 0.19 -3.26
N ASP A 20 20.49 -0.97 -3.32
CA ASP A 20 21.18 -2.27 -3.41
C ASP A 20 22.03 -2.41 -4.68
N SER A 21 21.72 -1.63 -5.73
CA SER A 21 22.33 -1.72 -7.05
C SER A 21 23.25 -0.53 -7.39
N GLY A 22 23.35 0.49 -6.55
CA GLY A 22 24.17 1.66 -6.83
C GLY A 22 23.83 2.90 -6.00
N ILE A 23 24.31 4.05 -6.44
CA ILE A 23 24.10 5.34 -5.78
C ILE A 23 23.50 6.32 -6.78
N TRP A 24 22.34 6.86 -6.45
CA TRP A 24 21.77 8.02 -7.13
C TRP A 24 22.36 9.30 -6.56
N ARG A 25 22.78 10.21 -7.43
CA ARG A 25 23.23 11.55 -7.08
C ARG A 25 22.28 12.56 -7.70
N LEU A 26 21.73 13.43 -6.87
CA LEU A 26 20.82 14.49 -7.31
C LEU A 26 21.48 15.86 -7.15
N GLY A 27 21.28 16.75 -8.12
CA GLY A 27 21.85 18.10 -8.07
C GLY A 27 21.12 19.10 -8.98
N ALA A 28 21.36 20.38 -8.75
CA ALA A 28 20.90 21.47 -9.60
C ALA A 28 22.07 22.05 -10.41
N THR A 29 21.87 22.25 -11.71
CA THR A 29 22.87 22.79 -12.64
C THR A 29 22.28 23.95 -13.45
N LEU A 30 23.10 24.94 -13.79
CA LEU A 30 22.74 25.90 -14.84
C LEU A 30 22.76 25.20 -16.19
N GLY A 31 21.70 25.34 -16.97
CA GLY A 31 21.71 25.01 -18.39
C GLY A 31 22.78 25.81 -19.14
N LYS A 32 23.12 25.37 -20.35
CA LYS A 32 23.90 26.23 -21.27
C LYS A 32 23.03 27.46 -21.60
N THR A 33 23.68 28.60 -21.81
CA THR A 33 23.11 29.94 -22.12
C THR A 33 21.63 29.93 -22.53
N ASP A 34 20.79 30.64 -21.75
CA ASP A 34 19.32 30.81 -21.85
C ASP A 34 18.39 29.64 -21.43
N GLU A 35 18.88 28.44 -21.11
CA GLU A 35 17.98 27.31 -20.74
C GLU A 35 17.51 27.29 -19.27
N GLY A 36 17.88 28.28 -18.45
CA GLY A 36 17.49 28.33 -17.04
C GLY A 36 18.14 27.23 -16.17
N MET A 37 17.65 27.07 -14.95
CA MET A 37 18.12 26.03 -14.01
C MET A 37 17.53 24.67 -14.38
N ARG A 38 18.35 23.62 -14.37
CA ARG A 38 17.93 22.23 -14.61
C ARG A 38 18.25 21.38 -13.38
N VAL A 39 17.39 20.41 -13.10
CA VAL A 39 17.61 19.42 -12.04
C VAL A 39 18.14 18.14 -12.69
N THR A 40 19.20 17.59 -12.12
CA THR A 40 19.96 16.47 -12.67
C THR A 40 19.90 15.27 -11.75
N ALA A 41 19.92 14.09 -12.35
CA ALA A 41 20.14 12.84 -11.66
C ALA A 41 21.23 12.03 -12.37
N GLU A 42 22.11 11.42 -11.61
CA GLU A 42 23.14 10.49 -12.07
C GLU A 42 23.01 9.20 -11.27
N LEU A 43 23.03 8.05 -11.95
CA LEU A 43 23.20 6.75 -11.32
C LEU A 43 24.65 6.31 -11.50
N ALA A 44 25.33 6.05 -10.39
CA ALA A 44 26.66 5.48 -10.39
C ALA A 44 26.66 4.09 -9.76
N THR A 45 27.41 3.16 -10.34
CA THR A 45 27.55 1.78 -9.84
C THR A 45 29.02 1.40 -9.70
N ASP A 46 29.34 0.44 -8.85
CA ASP A 46 30.66 -0.19 -8.74
C ASP A 46 30.60 -1.60 -9.35
N PRO A 47 30.62 -1.74 -10.68
CA PRO A 47 30.40 -3.02 -11.34
C PRO A 47 31.52 -4.04 -11.05
N ALA A 48 32.70 -3.59 -10.61
CA ALA A 48 33.85 -4.44 -10.36
C ALA A 48 34.12 -4.69 -8.86
N GLY A 49 33.30 -4.13 -7.95
CA GLY A 49 33.52 -4.22 -6.50
C GLY A 49 34.85 -3.59 -6.06
N THR A 50 35.33 -2.61 -6.82
CA THR A 50 36.65 -1.96 -6.65
C THR A 50 36.62 -0.75 -5.72
N GLY A 51 35.43 -0.37 -5.25
CA GLY A 51 35.18 0.89 -4.53
C GLY A 51 35.13 2.12 -5.44
N THR A 52 35.28 1.96 -6.76
CA THR A 52 35.24 3.08 -7.71
C THR A 52 33.87 3.16 -8.38
N LEU A 53 33.14 4.23 -8.10
CA LEU A 53 31.82 4.47 -8.68
C LEU A 53 31.95 5.01 -10.11
N THR A 54 31.29 4.34 -11.04
CA THR A 54 31.23 4.71 -12.45
C THR A 54 29.81 5.17 -12.83
N PRO A 55 29.63 6.36 -13.43
CA PRO A 55 28.34 6.81 -13.92
C PRO A 55 27.85 5.92 -15.06
N VAL A 56 26.68 5.30 -14.89
CA VAL A 56 26.06 4.41 -15.88
C VAL A 56 24.82 5.03 -16.53
N TRP A 57 24.27 6.09 -15.92
CA TRP A 57 23.10 6.81 -16.43
C TRP A 57 23.07 8.25 -15.92
N THR A 58 22.56 9.17 -16.73
CA THR A 58 22.31 10.57 -16.32
C THR A 58 21.12 11.16 -17.05
N THR A 59 20.37 12.03 -16.38
CA THR A 59 19.35 12.88 -17.00
C THR A 59 19.39 14.30 -16.45
N ALA A 60 18.82 15.25 -17.20
CA ALA A 60 18.65 16.63 -16.80
C ALA A 60 17.27 17.15 -17.23
N GLN A 61 16.46 17.57 -16.27
CA GLN A 61 15.06 17.96 -16.48
C GLN A 61 14.83 19.43 -16.11
N PRO A 62 13.84 20.10 -16.73
CA PRO A 62 13.55 21.52 -16.48
C PRO A 62 12.94 21.79 -15.10
N SER A 63 12.41 20.76 -14.42
CA SER A 63 11.80 20.90 -13.10
C SER A 63 11.97 19.62 -12.27
N LEU A 64 11.77 19.74 -10.95
CA LEU A 64 11.73 18.59 -10.04
C LEU A 64 10.61 17.60 -10.41
N ALA A 65 9.44 18.11 -10.79
CA ALA A 65 8.32 17.28 -11.23
C ALA A 65 8.67 16.45 -12.47
N ALA A 66 9.24 17.08 -13.49
CA ALA A 66 9.70 16.37 -14.69
C ALA A 66 10.79 15.34 -14.37
N LEU A 67 11.63 15.61 -13.36
CA LEU A 67 12.62 14.65 -12.88
C LEU A 67 11.98 13.44 -12.18
N GLU A 68 11.02 13.64 -11.27
CA GLU A 68 10.28 12.53 -10.64
C GLU A 68 9.54 11.67 -11.68
N GLU A 69 8.94 12.29 -12.69
CA GLU A 69 8.29 11.57 -13.80
C GLU A 69 9.28 10.78 -14.67
N THR A 70 10.46 11.34 -14.93
CA THR A 70 11.51 10.66 -15.69
C THR A 70 12.04 9.46 -14.92
N LEU A 71 12.31 9.65 -13.63
CA LEU A 71 12.85 8.64 -12.73
C LEU A 71 11.83 7.55 -12.38
N GLY A 72 10.56 7.92 -12.29
CA GLY A 72 9.47 7.02 -11.91
C GLY A 72 9.35 6.77 -10.41
N TRP A 73 10.03 7.57 -9.58
CA TRP A 73 9.99 7.50 -8.12
C TRP A 73 10.05 8.91 -7.51
N ALA A 74 9.52 9.05 -6.30
CA ALA A 74 9.40 10.34 -5.61
C ALA A 74 10.75 10.80 -5.05
N ILE A 75 11.12 12.06 -5.25
CA ILE A 75 12.27 12.65 -4.56
C ILE A 75 11.75 13.16 -3.21
N PRO A 76 12.32 12.71 -2.06
CA PRO A 76 11.78 13.12 -0.77
C PRO A 76 11.83 14.63 -0.56
N LEU A 77 10.83 15.21 0.11
CA LEU A 77 10.69 16.65 0.30
C LEU A 77 11.94 17.34 0.89
N PRO A 78 12.66 16.76 1.86
CA PRO A 78 13.93 17.34 2.33
C PRO A 78 15.00 17.47 1.23
N ALA A 79 15.06 16.49 0.32
CA ALA A 79 15.93 16.54 -0.86
C ALA A 79 15.43 17.58 -1.88
N GLN A 80 14.12 17.68 -2.11
CA GLN A 80 13.55 18.71 -2.99
C GLN A 80 13.90 20.13 -2.52
N ASN A 81 13.83 20.39 -1.21
CA ASN A 81 14.11 21.71 -0.65
C ASN A 81 15.54 22.18 -0.91
N LEU A 82 16.49 21.25 -1.03
CA LEU A 82 17.88 21.57 -1.37
C LEU A 82 18.12 21.70 -2.88
N LEU A 83 17.29 21.03 -3.69
CA LEU A 83 17.33 21.14 -5.15
C LEU A 83 16.60 22.38 -5.68
N ARG A 84 15.71 22.99 -4.89
CA ARG A 84 15.15 24.34 -5.12
C ARG A 84 16.29 25.38 -5.08
N PRO A 85 16.20 26.51 -5.81
CA PRO A 85 17.35 27.24 -6.33
C PRO A 85 18.31 27.73 -5.24
N THR A 86 19.30 26.89 -4.94
CA THR A 86 20.59 27.26 -4.35
C THR A 86 21.60 27.50 -5.47
N VAL A 87 22.65 28.28 -5.18
CA VAL A 87 23.67 28.73 -6.14
C VAL A 87 24.04 27.62 -7.12
N PRO A 88 23.75 27.78 -8.43
CA PRO A 88 23.91 26.69 -9.36
C PRO A 88 25.37 26.28 -9.46
N ARG A 89 25.64 24.97 -9.39
CA ARG A 89 27.00 24.45 -9.53
C ARG A 89 27.34 24.33 -11.02
N ARG A 90 28.54 24.73 -11.41
CA ARG A 90 29.10 24.38 -12.73
C ARG A 90 29.43 22.89 -12.72
N GLY A 91 28.52 22.07 -13.24
CA GLY A 91 28.77 20.64 -13.41
C GLY A 91 29.81 20.40 -14.51
N GLN A 92 30.86 19.64 -14.19
CA GLN A 92 31.60 18.91 -15.22
C GLN A 92 30.72 17.74 -15.66
N HIS A 93 30.20 17.76 -16.88
CA HIS A 93 29.53 16.59 -17.44
C HIS A 93 30.60 15.50 -17.60
N ALA A 94 30.52 14.45 -16.77
CA ALA A 94 31.27 13.24 -17.03
C ALA A 94 30.76 12.64 -18.34
N GLN A 95 31.64 12.44 -19.31
CA GLN A 95 31.30 11.71 -20.53
C GLN A 95 30.96 10.26 -20.12
N SER A 96 29.70 9.88 -20.34
CA SER A 96 29.18 8.55 -20.02
C SER A 96 29.95 7.47 -20.78
N ALA A 97 30.44 6.46 -20.05
CA ALA A 97 30.82 5.18 -20.64
C ALA A 97 29.54 4.36 -20.85
N ARG A 98 29.08 4.33 -22.11
CA ARG A 98 27.97 3.50 -22.64
C ARG A 98 26.67 3.55 -21.79
N PRO A 99 25.71 4.43 -22.12
CA PRO A 99 24.50 4.59 -21.33
C PRO A 99 23.67 3.30 -21.29
N LEU A 100 23.22 2.91 -20.09
CA LEU A 100 22.15 1.92 -19.95
C LEU A 100 20.86 2.48 -20.59
N PRO A 101 20.02 1.63 -21.22
CA PRO A 101 18.68 2.04 -21.60
C PRO A 101 17.92 2.56 -20.36
N ASP A 102 17.19 3.67 -20.52
CA ASP A 102 16.48 4.33 -19.41
C ASP A 102 15.61 3.36 -18.61
N ASP A 103 14.96 2.41 -19.27
CA ASP A 103 14.10 1.41 -18.62
C ASP A 103 14.89 0.48 -17.68
N VAL A 104 16.10 0.11 -18.08
CA VAL A 104 16.97 -0.82 -17.33
C VAL A 104 17.61 -0.11 -16.14
N ALA A 105 18.10 1.11 -16.33
CA ALA A 105 18.67 1.91 -15.24
C ALA A 105 17.61 2.22 -14.16
N ARG A 106 16.37 2.52 -14.58
CA ARG A 106 15.25 2.81 -13.67
C ARG A 106 14.73 1.57 -12.95
N ALA A 107 14.73 0.41 -13.60
CA ALA A 107 14.27 -0.84 -12.97
C ALA A 107 15.29 -1.42 -11.98
N LEU A 108 16.59 -1.39 -12.31
CA LEU A 108 17.63 -2.04 -11.51
C LEU A 108 17.99 -1.28 -10.24
N ALA A 109 17.97 0.05 -10.26
CA ALA A 109 18.50 0.86 -9.16
C ALA A 109 17.45 1.71 -8.44
N ARG A 110 16.16 1.43 -8.60
CA ARG A 110 15.08 2.19 -7.96
C ARG A 110 15.26 2.23 -6.44
N PRO A 111 15.16 3.40 -5.77
CA PRO A 111 15.16 3.47 -4.32
C PRO A 111 14.04 2.60 -3.73
N THR A 112 14.42 1.78 -2.77
CA THR A 112 13.53 0.98 -1.93
C THR A 112 13.31 1.70 -0.61
N ARG A 113 12.33 1.28 0.18
CA ARG A 113 12.07 1.86 1.52
C ARG A 113 13.27 1.81 2.47
N THR A 114 14.17 0.85 2.28
CA THR A 114 15.39 0.64 3.07
C THR A 114 16.61 1.33 2.48
N SER A 115 16.52 1.91 1.29
CA SER A 115 17.59 2.70 0.69
C SER A 115 17.96 3.87 1.60
N LEU A 116 19.25 4.20 1.69
CA LEU A 116 19.75 5.25 2.58
C LEU A 116 19.82 6.57 1.83
N VAL A 117 19.30 7.63 2.43
CA VAL A 117 19.34 8.98 1.89
C VAL A 117 20.33 9.79 2.71
N HIS A 118 21.38 10.22 2.03
CA HIS A 118 22.40 11.11 2.56
C HIS A 118 22.19 12.50 1.99
N VAL A 119 21.92 13.44 2.88
CA VAL A 119 21.78 14.85 2.55
C VAL A 119 22.92 15.60 3.23
N THR A 120 23.59 16.49 2.51
CA THR A 120 24.72 17.28 3.06
C THR A 120 24.28 17.99 4.34
N ASP A 121 25.07 17.88 5.41
CA ASP A 121 24.83 18.47 6.74
C ASP A 121 23.56 17.99 7.46
N GLN A 122 22.94 16.88 7.04
CA GLN A 122 21.79 16.26 7.71
C GLN A 122 22.09 14.81 8.14
N PRO A 123 21.39 14.30 9.18
CA PRO A 123 21.44 12.88 9.51
C PRO A 123 21.01 12.01 8.33
N THR A 124 21.59 10.80 8.25
CA THR A 124 21.15 9.81 7.26
C THR A 124 19.82 9.21 7.70
N TYR A 125 18.86 9.17 6.78
CA TYR A 125 17.54 8.55 6.99
C TYR A 125 17.29 7.48 5.94
N SER A 126 16.42 6.52 6.23
CA SER A 126 15.89 5.64 5.20
C SER A 126 14.94 6.41 4.28
N TYR A 127 14.96 6.07 3.01
CA TYR A 127 14.09 6.65 1.98
C TYR A 127 12.60 6.47 2.35
N GLY A 128 12.23 5.31 2.91
CA GLY A 128 10.87 5.05 3.40
C GLY A 128 10.45 5.98 4.53
N ARG A 129 11.34 6.27 5.49
CA ARG A 129 11.05 7.24 6.57
C ARG A 129 10.84 8.64 6.03
N LEU A 130 11.68 9.08 5.09
CA LEU A 130 11.54 10.41 4.50
C LEU A 130 10.22 10.55 3.73
N LEU A 131 9.84 9.55 2.92
CA LEU A 131 8.55 9.58 2.22
C LEU A 131 7.35 9.48 3.17
N THR A 132 7.47 8.72 4.26
CA THR A 132 6.38 8.62 5.26
C THR A 132 6.21 9.90 6.06
N ALA A 133 7.30 10.64 6.29
CA ALA A 133 7.26 11.95 6.92
C ALA A 133 6.69 13.05 6.01
N GLU A 134 6.52 12.78 4.71
CA GLU A 134 5.73 13.66 3.85
C GLU A 134 4.25 13.50 4.21
N ASP A 135 3.66 14.56 4.72
CA ASP A 135 2.23 14.60 5.08
C ASP A 135 1.44 15.23 3.92
N PRO A 136 0.88 14.42 3.00
CA PRO A 136 0.04 14.96 1.95
C PRO A 136 -1.21 15.57 2.59
N VAL A 137 -1.55 16.81 2.21
CA VAL A 137 -2.78 17.46 2.66
C VAL A 137 -4.04 16.75 2.17
N CYS A 138 -3.91 15.96 1.09
CA CYS A 138 -4.94 15.05 0.64
C CYS A 138 -4.35 13.85 -0.09
N ARG A 139 -4.94 12.67 0.16
CA ARG A 139 -4.64 11.43 -0.53
C ARG A 139 -5.93 10.78 -1.02
N TRP A 140 -6.01 10.56 -2.33
CA TRP A 140 -7.00 9.69 -2.95
C TRP A 140 -6.32 8.40 -3.40
N GLU A 141 -6.88 7.26 -3.02
CA GLU A 141 -6.41 5.94 -3.45
C GLU A 141 -7.59 5.07 -3.88
N GLN A 142 -7.51 4.52 -5.08
CA GLN A 142 -8.48 3.55 -5.57
C GLN A 142 -7.79 2.50 -6.45
N GLY A 143 -7.83 1.25 -5.99
CA GLY A 143 -7.19 0.13 -6.69
C GLY A 143 -5.69 0.32 -6.80
N ALA A 144 -5.16 0.38 -8.03
CA ALA A 144 -3.74 0.56 -8.29
C ALA A 144 -3.34 2.03 -8.52
N VAL A 145 -4.24 2.99 -8.30
CA VAL A 145 -3.96 4.42 -8.52
C VAL A 145 -3.97 5.16 -7.19
N ARG A 146 -2.95 5.99 -6.98
CA ARG A 146 -2.86 6.95 -5.87
C ARG A 146 -2.63 8.35 -6.41
N VAL A 147 -3.32 9.32 -5.84
CA VAL A 147 -3.06 10.75 -6.02
C VAL A 147 -2.76 11.36 -4.66
N ASP A 148 -1.57 11.94 -4.54
CA ASP A 148 -1.12 12.67 -3.36
C ASP A 148 -1.06 14.16 -3.69
N LEU A 149 -1.65 15.00 -2.84
CA LEU A 149 -1.58 16.46 -2.91
C LEU A 149 -0.77 16.99 -1.73
N PHE A 150 0.14 17.91 -2.00
CA PHE A 150 1.05 18.49 -1.02
C PHE A 150 0.91 20.00 -1.02
N ALA A 151 0.59 20.59 0.13
CA ALA A 151 0.63 22.04 0.25
C ALA A 151 2.09 22.53 0.21
N GLY A 152 2.32 23.60 -0.54
CA GLY A 152 3.60 24.26 -0.64
C GLY A 152 3.43 25.77 -0.80
N VAL A 153 4.57 26.46 -0.86
CA VAL A 153 4.63 27.90 -1.13
C VAL A 153 5.58 28.14 -2.29
N SER A 154 5.15 28.96 -3.25
CA SER A 154 5.94 29.48 -4.37
C SER A 154 6.19 30.99 -4.17
N ALA A 155 6.94 31.62 -5.09
CA ALA A 155 7.16 33.07 -5.03
C ALA A 155 5.87 33.88 -5.26
N ASP A 156 4.91 33.29 -5.98
CA ASP A 156 3.67 33.94 -6.41
C ASP A 156 2.47 33.62 -5.49
N GLY A 157 2.64 32.70 -4.53
CA GLY A 157 1.58 32.36 -3.57
C GLY A 157 1.64 30.92 -3.04
N PRO A 158 0.57 30.46 -2.36
CA PRO A 158 0.42 29.04 -2.04
C PRO A 158 0.33 28.21 -3.33
N VAL A 159 0.97 27.05 -3.33
CA VAL A 159 0.98 26.12 -4.47
C VAL A 159 0.60 24.73 -4.01
N LEU A 160 -0.17 24.01 -4.82
CA LEU A 160 -0.46 22.60 -4.55
C LEU A 160 0.42 21.71 -5.43
N GLY A 161 1.40 21.06 -4.84
CA GLY A 161 2.15 19.98 -5.48
C GLY A 161 1.26 18.74 -5.60
N TYR A 162 1.43 17.96 -6.67
CA TYR A 162 0.73 16.69 -6.81
C TYR A 162 1.65 15.59 -7.33
N ARG A 163 1.31 14.35 -6.95
CA ARG A 163 1.87 13.13 -7.55
C ARG A 163 0.75 12.14 -7.86
N ILE A 164 0.73 11.62 -9.07
CA ILE A 164 -0.12 10.51 -9.49
C ILE A 164 0.77 9.29 -9.66
N SER A 165 0.49 8.26 -8.87
CA SER A 165 1.31 7.06 -8.79
C SER A 165 0.52 5.79 -9.08
N GLU A 166 1.22 4.82 -9.67
CA GLU A 166 0.72 3.45 -9.79
C GLU A 166 1.26 2.59 -8.65
N LEU A 167 0.35 1.92 -7.95
CA LEU A 167 0.62 1.01 -6.85
C LEU A 167 0.71 -0.41 -7.40
N LEU A 168 1.92 -0.98 -7.34
CA LEU A 168 2.17 -2.38 -7.68
C LEU A 168 2.49 -3.17 -6.40
N PRO A 169 1.94 -4.39 -6.26
CA PRO A 169 2.27 -5.32 -5.17
C PRO A 169 3.76 -5.41 -4.89
N GLY A 170 4.14 -5.31 -3.61
CA GLY A 170 5.54 -5.42 -3.16
C GLY A 170 6.50 -4.35 -3.70
N GLN A 171 6.03 -3.35 -4.44
CA GLN A 171 6.85 -2.28 -5.01
C GLN A 171 6.47 -0.92 -4.43
N GLN A 172 7.44 -0.01 -4.43
CA GLN A 172 7.15 1.39 -4.13
C GLN A 172 6.18 1.99 -5.17
N PRO A 173 5.34 2.97 -4.80
CA PRO A 173 4.47 3.69 -5.73
C PRO A 173 5.27 4.28 -6.89
N ALA A 174 5.01 3.83 -8.11
CA ALA A 174 5.68 4.36 -9.29
C ALA A 174 5.07 5.73 -9.60
N VAL A 175 5.86 6.79 -9.63
CA VAL A 175 5.36 8.13 -10.00
C VAL A 175 5.21 8.20 -11.51
N LEU A 176 4.00 8.53 -11.98
CA LEU A 176 3.67 8.65 -13.40
C LEU A 176 3.53 10.10 -13.81
N PHE A 177 2.82 10.90 -13.01
CA PHE A 177 2.65 12.33 -13.22
C PHE A 177 3.00 13.06 -11.93
N ALA A 178 3.69 14.18 -12.05
CA ALA A 178 3.98 15.08 -10.95
C ALA A 178 3.85 16.52 -11.45
N GLY A 179 3.57 17.44 -10.54
CA GLY A 179 3.44 18.85 -10.92
C GLY A 179 3.06 19.73 -9.75
N ALA A 180 2.81 20.99 -10.08
CA ALA A 180 2.44 22.02 -9.13
C ALA A 180 1.31 22.87 -9.74
N HIS A 181 0.44 23.41 -8.89
CA HIS A 181 -0.69 24.23 -9.28
C HIS A 181 -0.73 25.53 -8.49
N ASP A 182 -0.60 26.65 -9.20
CA ASP A 182 -0.52 28.00 -8.61
C ASP A 182 -1.89 28.70 -8.54
N ASP A 183 -2.87 28.34 -9.39
CA ASP A 183 -4.20 28.99 -9.39
C ASP A 183 -5.23 28.38 -8.42
N LEU A 184 -4.80 27.62 -7.40
CA LEU A 184 -5.73 27.06 -6.43
C LEU A 184 -5.89 28.02 -5.24
N PRO A 185 -7.12 28.23 -4.74
CA PRO A 185 -7.34 28.98 -3.50
C PRO A 185 -6.59 28.30 -2.34
N GLU A 186 -6.37 29.04 -1.26
CA GLU A 186 -5.78 28.52 -0.01
C GLU A 186 -6.46 27.17 0.36
N TRP A 187 -5.64 26.14 0.61
CA TRP A 187 -6.14 24.79 0.82
C TRP A 187 -7.14 24.73 1.99
N ASP A 188 -8.33 24.20 1.72
CA ASP A 188 -9.34 23.83 2.71
C ASP A 188 -9.80 22.39 2.38
N ASP A 189 -9.88 21.53 3.39
CA ASP A 189 -10.35 20.13 3.27
C ASP A 189 -11.72 20.02 2.58
N ARG A 190 -12.52 21.10 2.60
CA ARG A 190 -13.79 21.20 1.88
C ARG A 190 -13.66 21.17 0.36
N HIS A 191 -12.48 21.46 -0.19
CA HIS A 191 -12.20 21.46 -1.64
C HIS A 191 -11.28 20.32 -2.08
N ALA A 192 -11.00 19.37 -1.19
CA ALA A 192 -10.08 18.26 -1.49
C ALA A 192 -10.50 17.45 -2.72
N ASP A 193 -11.80 17.15 -2.85
CA ASP A 193 -12.33 16.39 -3.97
C ASP A 193 -12.22 17.16 -5.30
N ASP A 194 -12.47 18.48 -5.28
CA ASP A 194 -12.35 19.36 -6.45
C ASP A 194 -10.89 19.45 -6.92
N ALA A 195 -9.94 19.51 -5.97
CA ALA A 195 -8.51 19.54 -6.26
C ALA A 195 -8.03 18.23 -6.90
N ILE A 196 -8.46 17.08 -6.38
CA ILE A 196 -8.16 15.77 -6.97
C ILE A 196 -8.72 15.69 -8.39
N SER A 197 -9.99 16.04 -8.58
CA SER A 197 -10.65 16.05 -9.89
C SER A 197 -9.90 16.92 -10.90
N THR A 198 -9.52 18.14 -10.49
CA THR A 198 -8.76 19.09 -11.33
C THR A 198 -7.39 18.53 -11.75
N VAL A 199 -6.64 17.96 -10.80
CA VAL A 199 -5.33 17.33 -11.08
C VAL A 199 -5.48 16.17 -12.05
N LEU A 200 -6.51 15.34 -11.89
CA LEU A 200 -6.79 14.22 -12.78
C LEU A 200 -7.15 14.67 -14.20
N VAL A 201 -8.04 15.66 -14.36
CA VAL A 201 -8.39 16.23 -15.67
C VAL A 201 -7.13 16.71 -16.41
N ARG A 202 -6.22 17.38 -15.70
CA ARG A 202 -4.98 17.89 -16.29
C ARG A 202 -4.04 16.75 -16.71
N ALA A 203 -3.85 15.75 -15.86
CA ALA A 203 -3.02 14.60 -16.19
C ALA A 203 -3.56 13.81 -17.39
N ILE A 204 -4.88 13.63 -17.47
CA ILE A 204 -5.56 13.01 -18.61
C ILE A 204 -5.32 13.84 -19.88
N ARG A 205 -5.57 15.16 -19.84
CA ARG A 205 -5.33 16.04 -21.01
C ARG A 205 -3.89 15.97 -21.49
N ARG A 206 -2.92 16.11 -20.57
CA ARG A 206 -1.48 16.06 -20.91
C ARG A 206 -1.07 14.73 -21.53
N GLY A 207 -1.68 13.62 -21.12
CA GLY A 207 -1.37 12.31 -21.72
C GLY A 207 -2.20 11.94 -22.94
N LEU A 208 -3.22 12.73 -23.29
CA LEU A 208 -3.89 12.67 -24.60
C LEU A 208 -3.15 13.48 -25.66
N ASP A 209 -2.38 14.49 -25.24
CA ASP A 209 -1.46 15.22 -26.12
C ASP A 209 -0.24 14.34 -26.44
N ASP A 210 -0.26 13.68 -27.62
CA ASP A 210 0.74 12.70 -28.07
C ASP A 210 2.20 13.21 -28.10
N THR A 211 2.43 14.52 -27.96
CA THR A 211 3.78 15.10 -27.99
C THR A 211 4.51 15.06 -26.65
N ASP A 212 3.78 14.93 -25.55
CA ASP A 212 4.32 15.23 -24.21
C ASP A 212 4.35 14.02 -23.28
N GLY A 213 3.69 12.92 -23.64
CA GLY A 213 3.57 11.70 -22.84
C GLY A 213 4.69 10.67 -23.09
N THR A 214 5.22 10.10 -22.01
CA THR A 214 6.07 8.90 -22.10
C THR A 214 5.23 7.65 -22.39
N PRO A 215 5.78 6.60 -23.04
CA PRO A 215 5.05 5.34 -23.28
C PRO A 215 4.44 4.73 -22.01
N ARG A 216 5.11 4.92 -20.87
CA ARG A 216 4.66 4.48 -19.55
C ARG A 216 3.41 5.24 -19.07
N GLN A 217 3.38 6.56 -19.27
CA GLN A 217 2.22 7.39 -18.96
C GLN A 217 1.03 7.02 -19.84
N HIS A 218 1.23 6.82 -21.15
CA HIS A 218 0.16 6.35 -22.04
C HIS A 218 -0.37 4.96 -21.66
N ALA A 219 0.53 4.01 -21.34
CA ALA A 219 0.12 2.69 -20.88
C ALA A 219 -0.67 2.74 -19.56
N PHE A 220 -0.27 3.60 -18.62
CA PHE A 220 -0.98 3.84 -17.38
C PHE A 220 -2.39 4.43 -17.63
N LEU A 221 -2.49 5.47 -18.45
CA LEU A 221 -3.78 6.09 -18.78
C LEU A 221 -4.70 5.10 -19.49
N ASN A 222 -4.20 4.34 -20.47
CA ASN A 222 -4.99 3.32 -21.16
C ASN A 222 -5.51 2.23 -20.21
N ARG A 223 -4.66 1.78 -19.28
CA ARG A 223 -5.02 0.74 -18.29
C ARG A 223 -6.08 1.22 -17.29
N HIS A 224 -5.99 2.48 -16.85
CA HIS A 224 -6.82 3.02 -15.77
C HIS A 224 -7.86 4.06 -16.23
N HIS A 225 -8.09 4.21 -17.55
CA HIS A 225 -8.89 5.30 -18.11
C HIS A 225 -10.29 5.42 -17.49
N GLN A 226 -10.99 4.30 -17.24
CA GLN A 226 -12.34 4.33 -16.66
C GLN A 226 -12.33 4.87 -15.23
N LEU A 227 -11.35 4.43 -14.43
CA LEU A 227 -11.19 4.88 -13.04
C LEU A 227 -10.84 6.37 -12.99
N LEU A 228 -9.85 6.79 -13.79
CA LEU A 228 -9.39 8.17 -13.84
C LEU A 228 -10.49 9.10 -14.37
N ALA A 229 -11.22 8.70 -15.41
CA ALA A 229 -12.33 9.48 -15.96
C ALA A 229 -13.50 9.62 -14.96
N ALA A 230 -13.83 8.56 -14.22
CA ALA A 230 -14.86 8.61 -13.19
C ALA A 230 -14.49 9.59 -12.05
N ALA A 231 -13.25 9.54 -11.57
CA ALA A 231 -12.78 10.46 -10.54
C ALA A 231 -12.60 11.91 -11.06
N ALA A 232 -12.21 12.09 -12.33
CA ALA A 232 -12.10 13.39 -12.98
C ALA A 232 -13.45 14.04 -13.33
N SER A 233 -14.54 13.25 -13.40
CA SER A 233 -15.90 13.76 -13.66
C SER A 233 -16.72 13.95 -12.38
N PHE A 234 -16.07 13.89 -11.22
CA PHE A 234 -16.72 13.97 -9.91
C PHE A 234 -17.24 15.39 -9.60
N PRO A 235 -18.36 15.54 -8.88
CA PRO A 235 -19.23 14.51 -8.30
C PRO A 235 -20.24 13.89 -9.29
N PRO A 236 -20.70 12.64 -9.07
CA PRO A 236 -21.77 12.05 -9.87
C PRO A 236 -23.12 12.75 -9.64
N ASP A 237 -23.97 12.76 -10.67
CA ASP A 237 -25.34 13.29 -10.57
C ASP A 237 -26.20 12.45 -9.60
N PRO A 238 -27.07 13.09 -8.78
CA PRO A 238 -28.05 12.37 -7.97
C PRO A 238 -29.18 11.77 -8.85
N PRO A 239 -29.76 10.62 -8.46
CA PRO A 239 -29.43 9.83 -7.28
C PRO A 239 -28.09 9.09 -7.42
N TYR A 240 -27.26 9.15 -6.37
CA TYR A 240 -25.94 8.53 -6.41
C TYR A 240 -26.04 7.01 -6.60
N PRO A 241 -25.29 6.43 -7.56
CA PRO A 241 -25.34 5.01 -7.82
C PRO A 241 -24.71 4.20 -6.66
N PRO A 242 -25.10 2.93 -6.48
CA PRO A 242 -24.42 2.01 -5.57
C PRO A 242 -22.91 1.93 -5.87
N GLY A 243 -22.09 1.96 -4.83
CA GLY A 243 -20.64 2.06 -4.91
C GLY A 243 -20.11 3.49 -4.79
N THR A 244 -20.97 4.51 -4.82
CA THR A 244 -20.54 5.90 -4.61
C THR A 244 -20.04 6.08 -3.18
N ARG A 245 -18.80 6.55 -3.05
CA ARG A 245 -18.20 7.01 -1.80
C ARG A 245 -18.90 8.27 -1.32
N VAL A 246 -19.27 8.32 -0.05
CA VAL A 246 -19.94 9.48 0.56
C VAL A 246 -19.33 9.84 1.89
N VAL A 247 -19.38 11.14 2.22
CA VAL A 247 -19.30 11.65 3.57
C VAL A 247 -20.72 11.97 4.04
N VAL A 248 -21.08 11.48 5.20
CA VAL A 248 -22.35 11.75 5.87
C VAL A 248 -22.13 12.74 7.00
N HIS A 249 -23.01 13.74 7.12
CA HIS A 249 -22.89 14.84 8.08
C HIS A 249 -21.57 15.63 7.97
N ARG A 250 -21.17 15.99 6.75
CA ARG A 250 -19.90 16.70 6.44
C ARG A 250 -19.58 17.86 7.39
N ASP A 251 -20.59 18.66 7.72
CA ASP A 251 -20.43 19.90 8.51
C ASP A 251 -20.52 19.67 10.03
N ASN A 252 -20.78 18.44 10.49
CA ASN A 252 -20.86 18.10 11.92
C ASN A 252 -19.78 17.08 12.28
N GLN A 253 -18.65 17.56 12.79
CA GLN A 253 -17.48 16.74 13.12
C GLN A 253 -17.79 15.55 14.06
N ALA A 254 -18.74 15.71 15.00
CA ALA A 254 -19.10 14.63 15.94
C ALA A 254 -19.87 13.49 15.27
N LEU A 255 -20.59 13.76 14.18
CA LEU A 255 -21.38 12.77 13.43
C LEU A 255 -20.79 12.44 12.06
N ARG A 256 -19.74 13.16 11.65
CA ARG A 256 -19.09 12.99 10.35
C ARG A 256 -18.57 11.57 10.22
N ALA A 257 -18.97 10.90 9.15
CA ALA A 257 -18.51 9.56 8.84
C ALA A 257 -18.42 9.37 7.33
N THR A 258 -17.48 8.55 6.89
CA THR A 258 -17.34 8.16 5.50
C THR A 258 -17.88 6.75 5.28
N GLY A 259 -18.34 6.47 4.07
CA GLY A 259 -18.88 5.17 3.71
C GLY A 259 -19.25 5.09 2.24
N THR A 260 -20.00 4.05 1.90
CA THR A 260 -20.35 3.74 0.50
C THR A 260 -21.85 3.56 0.37
N ILE A 261 -22.45 4.15 -0.66
CA ILE A 261 -23.86 3.93 -0.99
C ILE A 261 -24.06 2.48 -1.42
N LEU A 262 -24.97 1.77 -0.76
CA LEU A 262 -25.42 0.44 -1.18
C LEU A 262 -26.67 0.52 -2.06
N ALA A 263 -27.56 1.46 -1.78
CA ALA A 263 -28.76 1.70 -2.58
C ALA A 263 -29.30 3.12 -2.40
N ALA A 264 -29.94 3.64 -3.43
CA ALA A 264 -30.83 4.79 -3.34
C ALA A 264 -32.26 4.26 -3.12
N VAL A 265 -32.98 4.82 -2.15
CA VAL A 265 -34.36 4.43 -1.82
C VAL A 265 -35.26 5.65 -1.82
N GLU A 266 -36.50 5.51 -2.24
CA GLU A 266 -37.49 6.58 -2.21
C GLU A 266 -38.65 6.14 -1.33
N ASP A 267 -39.08 7.00 -0.41
CA ASP A 267 -40.27 6.76 0.41
C ASP A 267 -41.11 8.03 0.58
N THR A 268 -42.08 8.00 1.51
CA THR A 268 -42.99 9.11 1.80
C THR A 268 -42.29 10.40 2.25
N THR A 269 -41.01 10.32 2.65
CA THR A 269 -40.20 11.48 3.06
C THR A 269 -39.30 12.00 1.93
N GLY A 270 -39.33 11.34 0.77
CA GLY A 270 -38.53 11.65 -0.41
C GLY A 270 -37.39 10.66 -0.63
N GLN A 271 -36.45 11.06 -1.49
CA GLN A 271 -35.22 10.29 -1.73
C GLN A 271 -34.43 10.16 -0.43
N ALA A 272 -33.83 8.99 -0.21
CA ALA A 272 -32.83 8.73 0.81
C ALA A 272 -31.78 7.74 0.27
N TYR A 273 -30.72 7.55 1.04
CA TYR A 273 -29.65 6.61 0.72
C TYR A 273 -29.48 5.59 1.83
N LEU A 274 -29.35 4.33 1.44
CA LEU A 274 -28.82 3.27 2.28
C LEU A 274 -27.32 3.21 2.04
N TRP A 275 -26.54 3.46 3.09
CA TRP A 275 -25.09 3.55 3.00
C TRP A 275 -24.43 2.72 4.10
N ARG A 276 -23.26 2.17 3.79
CA ARG A 276 -22.45 1.39 4.72
C ARG A 276 -21.26 2.23 5.20
N PRO A 277 -21.11 2.45 6.51
CA PRO A 277 -19.93 3.10 7.06
C PRO A 277 -18.64 2.33 6.76
N ASP A 278 -17.53 3.05 6.53
CA ASP A 278 -16.21 2.42 6.37
C ASP A 278 -15.79 1.67 7.64
N ALA A 279 -16.16 2.22 8.80
CA ALA A 279 -15.90 1.58 10.09
C ALA A 279 -16.60 0.22 10.23
N ALA A 280 -17.68 -0.02 9.46
CA ALA A 280 -18.37 -1.29 9.47
C ALA A 280 -17.52 -2.43 8.91
N ASP A 281 -16.50 -2.14 8.10
CA ASP A 281 -15.59 -3.13 7.53
C ASP A 281 -14.34 -3.37 8.40
N LEU A 282 -14.18 -2.60 9.47
CA LEU A 282 -13.05 -2.73 10.39
C LEU A 282 -13.21 -3.95 11.31
N PRO A 283 -12.11 -4.66 11.62
CA PRO A 283 -12.10 -5.69 12.65
C PRO A 283 -12.68 -5.22 13.98
N GLY A 284 -13.53 -6.05 14.57
CA GLY A 284 -14.19 -5.78 15.84
C GLY A 284 -15.54 -5.04 15.73
N HIS A 285 -15.87 -4.47 14.57
CA HIS A 285 -17.15 -3.79 14.40
C HIS A 285 -18.33 -4.79 14.44
N PRO A 286 -19.45 -4.47 15.13
CA PRO A 286 -20.60 -5.39 15.22
C PRO A 286 -21.23 -5.79 13.89
N TRP A 287 -21.11 -4.93 12.86
CA TRP A 287 -21.71 -5.14 11.54
C TRP A 287 -20.74 -5.70 10.49
N ARG A 288 -19.54 -6.10 10.92
CA ARG A 288 -18.49 -6.54 9.99
C ARG A 288 -18.88 -7.76 9.18
N ASP A 289 -19.45 -8.76 9.82
CA ASP A 289 -19.88 -10.00 9.16
C ASP A 289 -21.26 -9.85 8.48
N HIS A 290 -21.79 -8.63 8.41
CA HIS A 290 -23.08 -8.30 7.81
C HIS A 290 -22.92 -7.24 6.72
N PRO A 291 -22.39 -7.60 5.53
CA PRO A 291 -22.06 -6.64 4.47
C PRO A 291 -23.28 -5.90 3.89
N SER A 292 -24.49 -6.46 4.03
CA SER A 292 -25.74 -5.84 3.59
C SER A 292 -26.33 -4.85 4.60
N TRP A 293 -25.83 -4.78 5.83
CA TRP A 293 -26.35 -3.86 6.83
C TRP A 293 -25.90 -2.43 6.53
N ALA A 294 -26.88 -1.53 6.50
CA ALA A 294 -26.71 -0.13 6.15
C ALA A 294 -27.36 0.79 7.18
N LEU A 295 -26.83 2.01 7.26
CA LEU A 295 -27.50 3.18 7.81
C LEU A 295 -28.33 3.86 6.73
N ARG A 296 -29.33 4.61 7.17
CA ARG A 296 -30.12 5.47 6.30
C ARG A 296 -29.76 6.92 6.52
N ALA A 297 -29.58 7.66 5.43
CA ALA A 297 -29.38 9.10 5.48
C ALA A 297 -30.19 9.80 4.38
N GLY A 298 -30.69 10.99 4.71
CA GLY A 298 -31.34 11.86 3.73
C GLY A 298 -30.33 12.47 2.76
N PRO A 299 -30.78 12.98 1.60
CA PRO A 299 -29.92 13.49 0.53
C PRO A 299 -29.11 14.69 0.97
N TRP A 300 -29.66 15.55 1.84
CA TRP A 300 -28.97 16.71 2.40
C TRP A 300 -27.85 16.35 3.38
N HIS A 301 -27.82 15.10 3.86
CA HIS A 301 -26.78 14.62 4.77
C HIS A 301 -25.70 13.82 4.06
N CYS A 302 -25.92 13.39 2.82
CA CYS A 302 -24.96 12.60 2.05
C CYS A 302 -24.32 13.47 0.97
N THR A 303 -23.02 13.68 1.04
CA THR A 303 -22.25 14.31 -0.04
C THR A 303 -21.31 13.26 -0.62
N PRO A 304 -21.22 13.09 -1.95
CA PRO A 304 -20.19 12.27 -2.55
C PRO A 304 -18.82 12.73 -2.07
N THR A 305 -17.85 11.82 -2.01
CA THR A 305 -16.46 12.21 -1.72
C THR A 305 -15.46 11.31 -2.42
N LEU A 306 -14.29 11.86 -2.75
CA LEU A 306 -13.10 11.12 -3.14
C LEU A 306 -12.19 10.84 -1.93
N ALA A 307 -12.61 11.16 -0.70
CA ALA A 307 -11.84 10.82 0.48
C ALA A 307 -11.67 9.29 0.64
N THR A 308 -10.42 8.85 0.72
CA THR A 308 -10.06 7.46 1.06
C THR A 308 -10.57 7.14 2.47
N PRO A 309 -11.04 5.91 2.75
CA PRO A 309 -11.40 5.51 4.11
C PRO A 309 -10.27 5.82 5.10
N ALA A 310 -10.62 6.43 6.23
CA ALA A 310 -9.62 6.71 7.26
C ALA A 310 -9.01 5.36 7.73
N PRO A 311 -7.67 5.19 7.66
CA PRO A 311 -7.02 3.94 8.04
C PRO A 311 -7.09 3.68 9.55
N ALA A 312 -7.69 4.59 10.30
CA ALA A 312 -7.75 4.58 11.74
C ALA A 312 -9.03 5.27 12.24
N THR A 313 -9.64 4.68 13.27
CA THR A 313 -10.59 5.40 14.13
C THR A 313 -9.78 6.33 15.03
N THR A 314 -9.77 7.63 14.74
CA THR A 314 -9.22 8.63 15.67
C THR A 314 -10.14 8.73 16.87
N GLY A 315 -9.56 8.61 18.08
CA GLY A 315 -10.22 9.11 19.26
C GLY A 315 -10.34 10.64 19.15
N PRO A 316 -11.37 11.26 19.75
CA PRO A 316 -11.61 12.69 19.63
C PRO A 316 -10.45 13.57 20.13
N ASP A 317 -9.58 13.07 21.02
CA ASP A 317 -8.51 13.86 21.66
C ASP A 317 -7.16 13.13 21.79
N GLY A 318 -6.85 12.14 20.94
CA GLY A 318 -5.57 11.42 21.08
C GLY A 318 -5.05 10.71 19.82
N PRO A 319 -3.75 10.39 19.77
CA PRO A 319 -3.18 9.68 18.63
C PRO A 319 -3.78 8.29 18.57
N VAL A 320 -4.13 7.84 17.37
CA VAL A 320 -4.69 6.52 17.09
C VAL A 320 -3.80 5.44 17.73
N VAL A 321 -4.38 4.61 18.59
CA VAL A 321 -3.74 3.39 19.06
C VAL A 321 -4.33 2.22 18.28
N LEU A 322 -3.50 1.52 17.53
CA LEU A 322 -3.90 0.35 16.76
C LEU A 322 -3.99 -0.87 17.68
N THR A 323 -5.05 -1.66 17.57
CA THR A 323 -5.31 -2.79 18.49
C THR A 323 -5.42 -4.11 17.75
N LEU A 324 -5.80 -5.17 18.47
CA LEU A 324 -5.93 -6.52 17.91
C LEU A 324 -6.73 -6.50 16.59
N GLY A 325 -6.08 -6.96 15.52
CA GLY A 325 -6.69 -7.07 14.20
C GLY A 325 -6.39 -5.92 13.25
N ALA A 326 -5.85 -4.80 13.74
CA ALA A 326 -5.41 -3.71 12.88
C ALA A 326 -4.35 -4.21 11.89
N VAL A 327 -4.32 -3.65 10.67
CA VAL A 327 -3.33 -3.97 9.65
C VAL A 327 -2.39 -2.79 9.48
N VAL A 328 -1.10 -3.08 9.45
CA VAL A 328 -0.04 -2.08 9.32
C VAL A 328 0.94 -2.46 8.22
N ALA A 329 1.54 -1.45 7.60
CA ALA A 329 2.76 -1.60 6.81
C ALA A 329 3.97 -1.15 7.65
N THR A 330 5.11 -1.82 7.50
CA THR A 330 6.37 -1.33 8.09
C THR A 330 6.99 -0.28 7.19
N ILE A 331 7.54 0.77 7.79
CA ILE A 331 8.17 1.86 7.03
C ILE A 331 9.45 1.36 6.37
N ASP A 332 10.40 0.90 7.17
CA ASP A 332 11.74 0.52 6.71
C ASP A 332 12.26 -0.78 7.34
N ASP A 333 11.40 -1.57 8.00
CA ASP A 333 11.79 -2.88 8.50
C ASP A 333 11.88 -3.89 7.35
N PRO A 334 13.06 -4.44 7.02
CA PRO A 334 13.23 -5.32 5.87
C PRO A 334 12.59 -6.70 6.05
N ARG A 335 12.26 -7.10 7.28
CA ARG A 335 11.85 -8.47 7.60
C ARG A 335 10.45 -8.82 7.07
N PHE A 336 9.58 -7.84 6.93
CA PHE A 336 8.23 -7.99 6.39
C PHE A 336 7.69 -6.63 5.91
N HIS A 337 6.66 -6.63 5.07
CA HIS A 337 6.05 -5.39 4.58
C HIS A 337 4.73 -5.09 5.29
N THR A 338 3.85 -6.08 5.40
CA THR A 338 2.51 -5.93 5.98
C THR A 338 2.33 -6.92 7.14
N GLY A 339 1.59 -6.53 8.17
CA GLY A 339 1.27 -7.42 9.28
C GLY A 339 0.01 -7.01 10.04
N THR A 340 -0.47 -7.91 10.89
CA THR A 340 -1.59 -7.65 11.80
C THR A 340 -1.09 -7.36 13.20
N VAL A 341 -1.55 -6.27 13.80
CA VAL A 341 -1.30 -5.95 15.20
C VAL A 341 -2.01 -6.96 16.10
N LEU A 342 -1.27 -7.61 16.98
CA LEU A 342 -1.75 -8.51 18.02
C LEU A 342 -1.89 -7.79 19.37
N ARG A 343 -0.95 -6.90 19.70
CA ARG A 343 -0.92 -6.13 20.95
C ARG A 343 -0.41 -4.72 20.70
N ALA A 344 -0.86 -3.81 21.55
CA ALA A 344 -0.31 -2.48 21.69
C ALA A 344 0.21 -2.28 23.11
N PHE A 345 1.40 -1.70 23.23
CA PHE A 345 2.03 -1.34 24.48
C PHE A 345 2.23 0.16 24.53
N ALA A 346 2.04 0.76 25.71
CA ALA A 346 2.41 2.14 25.97
C ALA A 346 3.34 2.20 27.19
N ASP A 347 4.47 2.86 27.01
CA ASP A 347 5.43 3.16 28.06
C ASP A 347 5.81 4.65 27.96
N GLY A 348 5.15 5.48 28.77
CA GLY A 348 5.19 6.93 28.61
C GLY A 348 4.70 7.37 27.22
N ASP A 349 5.52 8.14 26.52
CA ASP A 349 5.23 8.61 25.16
C ASP A 349 5.57 7.58 24.07
N HIS A 350 6.24 6.48 24.44
CA HIS A 350 6.65 5.45 23.50
C HIS A 350 5.56 4.39 23.34
N ARG A 351 5.11 4.22 22.09
CA ARG A 351 4.15 3.17 21.72
C ARG A 351 4.84 2.09 20.91
N ARG A 352 4.49 0.84 21.20
CA ARG A 352 5.01 -0.32 20.48
C ARG A 352 3.89 -1.27 20.13
N TYR A 353 4.03 -1.98 19.01
CA TYR A 353 3.07 -2.97 18.53
C TYR A 353 3.75 -4.33 18.41
N GLU A 354 3.12 -5.36 18.97
CA GLU A 354 3.43 -6.74 18.58
C GLU A 354 2.62 -7.06 17.32
N ILE A 355 3.29 -7.43 16.24
CA ILE A 355 2.73 -7.57 14.90
C ILE A 355 3.01 -8.97 14.39
N GLN A 356 1.99 -9.67 13.89
CA GLN A 356 2.12 -10.89 13.11
C GLN A 356 2.40 -10.54 11.64
N PRO A 357 3.59 -10.83 11.10
CA PRO A 357 3.90 -10.60 9.69
C PRO A 357 3.03 -11.45 8.75
N HIS A 358 2.63 -10.88 7.61
CA HIS A 358 1.79 -11.52 6.58
C HIS A 358 2.61 -12.18 5.48
N ASN A 359 3.60 -11.46 4.97
CA ASN A 359 4.34 -11.84 3.76
C ASN A 359 5.65 -12.60 4.06
N THR A 360 5.86 -13.00 5.32
CA THR A 360 7.03 -13.77 5.73
C THR A 360 6.65 -14.63 6.94
N PRO A 361 7.00 -15.93 6.99
CA PRO A 361 6.62 -16.85 8.07
C PRO A 361 7.49 -16.62 9.33
N LEU A 362 7.41 -15.41 9.88
CA LEU A 362 8.12 -15.02 11.10
C LEU A 362 7.19 -15.14 12.30
N PRO A 363 7.74 -15.43 13.49
CA PRO A 363 6.99 -15.24 14.73
C PRO A 363 6.61 -13.74 14.88
N PRO A 364 5.66 -13.43 15.78
CA PRO A 364 5.31 -12.03 16.07
C PRO A 364 6.54 -11.16 16.38
N VAL A 365 6.54 -9.95 15.83
CA VAL A 365 7.64 -8.99 15.93
C VAL A 365 7.16 -7.75 16.67
N ILE A 366 7.97 -7.23 17.59
CA ILE A 366 7.69 -5.96 18.26
C ILE A 366 8.36 -4.81 17.49
N LEU A 367 7.57 -3.81 17.07
CA LEU A 367 8.04 -2.58 16.44
C LEU A 367 7.55 -1.35 17.19
N ASN A 368 8.30 -0.25 17.09
CA ASN A 368 7.83 1.06 17.54
C ASN A 368 6.69 1.55 16.65
N ALA A 369 5.76 2.32 17.22
CA ALA A 369 4.63 2.90 16.47
C ALA A 369 5.10 3.82 15.34
N GLU A 370 6.19 4.55 15.54
CA GLU A 370 6.86 5.37 14.52
C GLU A 370 7.55 4.55 13.41
N GLY A 371 7.57 3.22 13.53
CA GLY A 371 8.12 2.31 12.52
C GLY A 371 7.06 1.72 11.60
N VAL A 372 5.78 2.09 11.76
CA VAL A 372 4.67 1.51 11.02
C VAL A 372 3.66 2.55 10.54
N ILE A 373 2.97 2.22 9.45
CA ILE A 373 1.90 3.01 8.86
C ILE A 373 0.59 2.22 9.03
N PRO A 374 -0.47 2.81 9.61
CA PRO A 374 -1.77 2.15 9.63
C PRO A 374 -2.31 1.99 8.21
N LEU A 375 -2.66 0.76 7.83
CA LEU A 375 -3.40 0.47 6.61
C LEU A 375 -4.89 0.28 6.89
N ARG A 376 -5.21 -0.34 8.05
CA ARG A 376 -6.59 -0.56 8.49
C ARG A 376 -6.66 -0.61 10.01
N GLY A 377 -7.58 0.16 10.59
CA GLY A 377 -7.79 0.24 12.03
C GLY A 377 -8.62 -0.92 12.59
N THR A 378 -9.25 -0.67 13.73
CA THR A 378 -10.16 -1.59 14.43
C THR A 378 -11.31 -0.79 15.03
N ALA A 379 -12.50 -1.37 15.13
CA ALA A 379 -13.66 -0.73 15.76
C ALA A 379 -14.31 -1.66 16.80
N TRP A 380 -13.51 -2.12 17.78
CA TRP A 380 -14.03 -2.88 18.91
C TRP A 380 -14.94 -1.99 19.77
N PRO A 381 -16.18 -2.38 20.08
CA PRO A 381 -17.12 -1.50 20.79
C PRO A 381 -16.74 -1.32 22.27
N THR A 382 -16.33 -2.39 22.95
CA THR A 382 -16.02 -2.39 24.38
C THR A 382 -14.76 -3.20 24.69
N THR A 383 -14.10 -2.90 25.81
CA THR A 383 -12.94 -3.66 26.29
C THR A 383 -13.31 -5.13 26.49
N THR A 384 -14.54 -5.41 26.94
CA THR A 384 -15.04 -6.79 27.09
C THR A 384 -15.09 -7.55 25.77
N ALA A 385 -15.55 -6.92 24.69
CA ALA A 385 -15.57 -7.55 23.36
C ALA A 385 -14.15 -7.84 22.86
N LEU A 386 -13.23 -6.89 23.03
CA LEU A 386 -11.81 -7.05 22.70
C LEU A 386 -11.15 -8.18 23.52
N LEU A 387 -11.39 -8.25 24.83
CA LEU A 387 -10.88 -9.32 25.69
C LEU A 387 -11.41 -10.70 25.30
N ARG A 388 -12.68 -10.79 24.89
CA ARG A 388 -13.27 -12.03 24.36
C ARG A 388 -12.56 -12.47 23.08
N ALA A 389 -12.34 -11.54 22.15
CA ALA A 389 -11.62 -11.82 20.90
C ALA A 389 -10.19 -12.31 21.17
N ARG A 390 -9.48 -11.68 22.11
CA ARG A 390 -8.15 -12.12 22.55
C ARG A 390 -8.15 -13.52 23.14
N LYS A 391 -9.13 -13.82 23.99
CA LYS A 391 -9.28 -15.16 24.58
C LYS A 391 -9.46 -16.22 23.49
N THR A 392 -10.31 -15.96 22.49
CA THR A 392 -10.47 -16.84 21.31
C THR A 392 -9.16 -17.03 20.55
N ALA A 393 -8.34 -15.98 20.45
CA ALA A 393 -7.04 -16.03 19.79
C ALA A 393 -5.90 -16.59 20.63
N GLY A 394 -6.15 -17.01 21.88
CA GLY A 394 -5.11 -17.51 22.77
C GLY A 394 -4.07 -16.44 23.13
N LEU A 395 -4.44 -15.16 23.13
CA LEU A 395 -3.56 -14.04 23.45
C LEU A 395 -3.76 -13.63 24.93
N PRO A 396 -2.95 -14.15 25.88
CA PRO A 396 -3.06 -13.77 27.31
C PRO A 396 -2.78 -12.28 27.48
N LEU A 397 -3.13 -11.67 28.60
CA LEU A 397 -2.77 -10.27 28.89
C LEU A 397 -1.30 -10.15 29.30
N GLN A 398 -0.64 -9.07 28.93
CA GLN A 398 0.69 -8.67 29.37
C GLN A 398 0.65 -7.28 29.99
N ALA A 399 1.47 -7.06 31.01
CA ALA A 399 1.60 -5.76 31.65
C ALA A 399 2.11 -4.70 30.66
N GLY A 400 1.60 -3.47 30.78
CA GLY A 400 1.93 -2.35 29.90
C GLY A 400 1.13 -2.32 28.59
N GLU A 401 0.23 -3.28 28.37
CA GLU A 401 -0.67 -3.23 27.21
C GLU A 401 -1.73 -2.14 27.34
N VAL A 402 -2.09 -1.53 26.21
CA VAL A 402 -3.24 -0.63 26.08
C VAL A 402 -4.30 -1.31 25.22
N LEU A 403 -5.55 -1.22 25.67
CA LEU A 403 -6.72 -1.83 25.05
C LEU A 403 -7.76 -0.73 24.73
N PRO A 404 -7.51 0.12 23.72
CA PRO A 404 -8.47 1.12 23.28
C PRO A 404 -9.63 0.48 22.51
N THR A 405 -10.82 1.01 22.74
CA THR A 405 -12.06 0.63 22.08
C THR A 405 -12.87 1.89 21.78
N VAL A 406 -13.99 1.77 21.05
CA VAL A 406 -14.80 2.93 20.68
C VAL A 406 -15.35 3.67 21.91
N ARG A 407 -15.65 2.95 23.00
CA ARG A 407 -16.29 3.50 24.21
C ARG A 407 -15.41 3.63 25.44
N GLU A 408 -14.27 2.95 25.44
CA GLU A 408 -13.44 2.77 26.62
C GLU A 408 -11.97 2.79 26.22
N SER A 409 -11.15 3.41 27.07
CA SER A 409 -9.70 3.25 27.04
C SER A 409 -9.28 2.46 28.26
N SER A 410 -8.59 1.35 28.05
CA SER A 410 -8.19 0.45 29.11
C SER A 410 -6.69 0.21 29.08
N PHE A 411 -6.08 0.00 30.25
CA PHE A 411 -4.65 -0.37 30.36
C PHE A 411 -4.49 -1.61 31.23
N VAL A 412 -3.46 -2.39 30.93
CA VAL A 412 -3.12 -3.61 31.66
C VAL A 412 -1.97 -3.31 32.61
N ALA A 413 -2.25 -3.40 33.91
CA ALA A 413 -1.26 -3.23 34.96
C ALA A 413 -0.85 -4.59 35.53
N ASP A 414 0.39 -4.66 36.02
CA ASP A 414 0.86 -5.83 36.75
C ASP A 414 0.31 -5.83 38.19
N ALA A 415 -0.01 -7.01 38.71
CA ALA A 415 -0.47 -7.19 40.09
C ALA A 415 -0.02 -8.54 40.65
N ARG A 416 -0.12 -8.70 41.98
CA ARG A 416 0.32 -9.92 42.70
C ARG A 416 -0.31 -11.23 42.20
N HIS A 417 -1.47 -11.16 41.53
CA HIS A 417 -2.18 -12.31 40.99
C HIS A 417 -2.13 -12.40 39.46
N GLY A 418 -1.22 -11.64 38.83
CA GLY A 418 -1.08 -11.51 37.39
C GLY A 418 -1.70 -10.23 36.84
N PRO A 419 -1.60 -10.01 35.52
CA PRO A 419 -2.04 -8.79 34.87
C PRO A 419 -3.55 -8.57 35.04
N PHE A 420 -3.96 -7.34 35.35
CA PHE A 420 -5.37 -6.94 35.44
C PHE A 420 -5.65 -5.71 34.59
N VAL A 421 -6.91 -5.56 34.18
CA VAL A 421 -7.35 -4.47 33.30
C VAL A 421 -8.02 -3.37 34.13
N THR A 422 -7.57 -2.13 33.95
CA THR A 422 -8.26 -0.94 34.45
C THR A 422 -8.98 -0.27 33.29
N ILE A 423 -10.28 0.00 33.44
CA ILE A 423 -11.15 0.55 32.39
C ILE A 423 -11.45 2.02 32.73
N LEU A 424 -11.22 2.91 31.76
CA LEU A 424 -11.60 4.31 31.81
C LEU A 424 -12.65 4.58 30.72
N PRO A 425 -13.90 4.92 31.08
CA PRO A 425 -14.93 5.27 30.10
C PRO A 425 -14.50 6.50 29.29
N THR A 426 -14.74 6.51 27.98
CA THR A 426 -14.61 7.72 27.16
C THR A 426 -15.93 8.47 27.14
N GLY A 427 -15.92 9.77 27.47
CA GLY A 427 -17.12 10.59 27.64
C GLY A 427 -17.83 11.04 26.35
N THR A 428 -17.47 10.50 25.18
CA THR A 428 -17.94 11.01 23.88
C THR A 428 -19.12 10.19 23.36
N PRO A 429 -20.22 10.82 22.90
CA PRO A 429 -21.33 10.10 22.29
C PRO A 429 -20.88 9.34 21.04
N SER A 430 -21.31 8.09 20.93
CA SER A 430 -20.97 7.20 19.82
C SER A 430 -21.60 7.69 18.51
N ASN A 431 -20.78 8.08 17.55
CA ASN A 431 -21.21 8.19 16.16
C ASN A 431 -21.80 6.82 15.74
N PRO A 432 -23.06 6.73 15.27
CA PRO A 432 -23.69 5.46 14.91
C PRO A 432 -22.95 4.70 13.80
N ALA A 433 -22.11 5.39 13.04
CA ALA A 433 -21.22 4.80 12.05
C ALA A 433 -20.07 3.99 12.68
N LEU A 434 -19.60 4.38 13.88
CA LEU A 434 -18.52 3.72 14.62
C LEU A 434 -19.05 2.69 15.62
N ASP A 435 -20.21 2.97 16.20
CA ASP A 435 -20.82 2.13 17.21
C ASP A 435 -22.36 2.16 17.07
N PRO A 436 -22.93 1.12 16.44
CA PRO A 436 -24.33 1.09 16.09
C PRO A 436 -25.24 0.43 17.14
N GLU A 437 -24.81 0.21 18.40
CA GLU A 437 -25.62 -0.57 19.37
C GLU A 437 -27.07 -0.08 19.52
N HIS A 438 -27.31 1.23 19.37
CA HIS A 438 -28.63 1.83 19.48
C HIS A 438 -29.31 2.10 18.12
N THR A 439 -28.74 1.60 17.03
CA THR A 439 -29.28 1.79 15.67
C THR A 439 -29.64 0.45 15.05
N ALA A 440 -30.92 0.28 14.70
CA ALA A 440 -31.34 -0.90 13.96
C ALA A 440 -30.79 -0.83 12.51
N PRO A 441 -30.01 -1.82 12.06
CA PRO A 441 -29.51 -1.84 10.68
C PRO A 441 -30.66 -2.03 9.69
N ILE A 442 -30.54 -1.41 8.52
CA ILE A 442 -31.45 -1.66 7.39
C ILE A 442 -30.73 -2.57 6.39
N PRO A 443 -31.25 -3.78 6.10
CA PRO A 443 -30.69 -4.63 5.05
C PRO A 443 -30.87 -3.96 3.69
N ALA A 444 -29.76 -3.66 3.02
CA ALA A 444 -29.74 -3.23 1.63
C ALA A 444 -29.83 -4.43 0.68
N PRO A 445 -30.43 -4.28 -0.51
CA PRO A 445 -30.44 -5.33 -1.51
C PRO A 445 -29.01 -5.74 -1.88
N THR A 446 -28.68 -7.01 -1.71
CA THR A 446 -27.37 -7.56 -2.06
C THR A 446 -27.17 -7.54 -3.56
N ARG A 447 -26.14 -6.80 -4.01
CA ARG A 447 -25.65 -6.91 -5.38
C ARG A 447 -24.79 -8.18 -5.47
N THR A 448 -24.88 -8.90 -6.59
CA THR A 448 -23.89 -9.94 -6.93
C THR A 448 -22.52 -9.28 -7.03
N GLN A 449 -21.72 -9.37 -5.97
CA GLN A 449 -20.32 -8.96 -6.02
C GLN A 449 -19.60 -9.90 -7.00
N ASN A 450 -18.69 -9.35 -7.81
CA ASN A 450 -17.78 -10.18 -8.58
C ASN A 450 -17.03 -11.10 -7.60
N GLY A 451 -16.97 -12.40 -7.91
CA GLY A 451 -16.26 -13.36 -7.07
C GLY A 451 -14.77 -13.02 -6.95
N ALA A 452 -14.13 -13.51 -5.90
CA ALA A 452 -12.70 -13.34 -5.71
C ALA A 452 -11.91 -13.84 -6.94
N THR A 453 -10.85 -13.12 -7.30
CA THR A 453 -9.98 -13.50 -8.42
C THR A 453 -8.58 -13.82 -7.93
N LEU A 454 -7.90 -14.75 -8.59
CA LEU A 454 -6.55 -15.20 -8.23
C LEU A 454 -5.59 -14.98 -9.41
N ARG A 455 -4.39 -14.47 -9.14
CA ARG A 455 -3.32 -14.24 -10.12
C ARG A 455 -1.97 -14.69 -9.55
N HIS A 456 -1.11 -15.23 -10.42
CA HIS A 456 0.27 -15.56 -10.08
C HIS A 456 1.21 -14.42 -10.50
N LEU A 457 2.06 -13.96 -9.58
CA LEU A 457 3.04 -12.89 -9.78
C LEU A 457 4.41 -13.37 -9.28
N GLY A 458 5.09 -14.19 -10.08
CA GLY A 458 6.34 -14.85 -9.66
C GLY A 458 6.09 -15.76 -8.45
N ASP A 459 6.81 -15.51 -7.36
CA ASP A 459 6.70 -16.27 -6.10
C ASP A 459 5.54 -15.82 -5.20
N LEU A 460 4.72 -14.86 -5.66
CA LEU A 460 3.55 -14.36 -4.94
C LEU A 460 2.24 -14.77 -5.64
N ILE A 461 1.24 -15.09 -4.82
CA ILE A 461 -0.16 -15.22 -5.22
C ILE A 461 -0.86 -13.94 -4.80
N GLN A 462 -1.48 -13.25 -5.77
CA GLN A 462 -2.36 -12.13 -5.51
C GLN A 462 -3.81 -12.61 -5.63
N ILE A 463 -4.61 -12.33 -4.60
CA ILE A 463 -6.05 -12.54 -4.61
C ILE A 463 -6.72 -11.19 -4.41
N ASP A 464 -7.55 -10.78 -5.36
CA ASP A 464 -8.43 -9.62 -5.20
C ASP A 464 -9.81 -10.15 -4.74
N ASP A 465 -10.10 -9.99 -3.45
CA ASP A 465 -11.34 -10.44 -2.80
C ASP A 465 -12.20 -9.22 -2.40
N PRO A 466 -13.52 -9.20 -2.68
CA PRO A 466 -14.36 -8.04 -2.40
C PRO A 466 -14.57 -7.76 -0.90
N ILE A 467 -14.34 -8.74 -0.02
CA ILE A 467 -14.53 -8.62 1.44
C ILE A 467 -13.22 -8.28 2.13
N HIS A 468 -12.14 -8.97 1.75
CA HIS A 468 -10.83 -8.87 2.38
C HIS A 468 -9.92 -7.85 1.72
N GLY A 469 -10.28 -7.38 0.53
CA GLY A 469 -9.44 -6.56 -0.32
C GLY A 469 -8.39 -7.40 -1.04
N ARG A 470 -7.25 -6.77 -1.34
CA ARG A 470 -6.12 -7.45 -1.96
C ARG A 470 -5.33 -8.25 -0.92
N LEU A 471 -5.19 -9.55 -1.13
CA LEU A 471 -4.36 -10.46 -0.36
C LEU A 471 -3.12 -10.85 -1.17
N GLU A 472 -1.94 -10.75 -0.57
CA GLU A 472 -0.66 -11.10 -1.20
C GLU A 472 0.04 -12.17 -0.37
N VAL A 473 0.16 -13.38 -0.92
CA VAL A 473 0.64 -14.55 -0.18
C VAL A 473 1.83 -15.18 -0.90
N HIS A 474 2.86 -15.58 -0.15
CA HIS A 474 3.97 -16.35 -0.73
C HIS A 474 3.46 -17.69 -1.28
N GLN A 475 3.82 -18.03 -2.51
CA GLN A 475 3.29 -19.18 -3.24
C GLN A 475 3.48 -20.49 -2.48
N GLN A 476 4.63 -20.68 -1.82
CA GLN A 476 4.87 -21.89 -1.02
C GLN A 476 3.91 -22.02 0.16
N LEU A 477 3.64 -20.91 0.87
CA LEU A 477 2.69 -20.91 2.00
C LEU A 477 1.26 -21.12 1.52
N PHE A 478 0.90 -20.48 0.41
CA PHE A 478 -0.41 -20.67 -0.22
C PHE A 478 -0.63 -22.13 -0.64
N ASN A 479 0.33 -22.75 -1.33
CA ASN A 479 0.25 -24.15 -1.73
C ASN A 479 0.16 -25.09 -0.50
N THR A 480 0.93 -24.79 0.55
CA THR A 480 0.88 -25.54 1.82
C THR A 480 -0.50 -25.44 2.47
N ALA A 481 -1.12 -24.26 2.45
CA ALA A 481 -2.48 -24.05 2.94
C ALA A 481 -3.53 -24.76 2.08
N CYS A 482 -3.41 -24.70 0.75
CA CYS A 482 -4.31 -25.41 -0.17
C CYS A 482 -4.26 -26.93 -0.01
N ALA A 483 -3.14 -27.48 0.46
CA ALA A 483 -3.00 -28.91 0.77
C ALA A 483 -3.68 -29.34 2.07
N GLN A 484 -4.13 -28.40 2.93
CA GLN A 484 -4.82 -28.70 4.17
C GLN A 484 -6.29 -29.06 3.95
N ALA A 485 -6.86 -29.85 4.86
CA ALA A 485 -8.30 -30.11 4.92
C ALA A 485 -9.08 -28.83 5.25
N ASP A 486 -10.28 -28.67 4.68
CA ASP A 486 -11.11 -27.48 4.90
C ASP A 486 -11.46 -27.26 6.37
N THR A 487 -11.76 -28.34 7.11
CA THR A 487 -12.00 -28.26 8.55
C THR A 487 -10.81 -27.70 9.32
N HIS A 488 -9.59 -28.08 8.92
CA HIS A 488 -8.37 -27.57 9.55
C HIS A 488 -8.17 -26.07 9.26
N LEU A 489 -8.38 -25.64 8.01
CA LEU A 489 -8.31 -24.22 7.64
C LEU A 489 -9.37 -23.39 8.40
N THR A 490 -10.60 -23.90 8.51
CA THR A 490 -11.66 -23.27 9.30
C THR A 490 -11.28 -23.17 10.78
N ASP A 491 -10.72 -24.23 11.38
CA ASP A 491 -10.27 -24.21 12.79
C ASP A 491 -9.10 -23.26 13.04
N LEU A 492 -8.22 -23.08 12.05
CA LEU A 492 -7.18 -22.05 12.10
C LEU A 492 -7.81 -20.66 12.07
N LEU A 493 -8.70 -20.37 11.13
CA LEU A 493 -9.32 -19.03 11.02
C LEU A 493 -10.29 -18.72 12.17
N ALA A 494 -10.95 -19.72 12.76
CA ALA A 494 -11.83 -19.54 13.92
C ALA A 494 -11.08 -18.99 15.16
N ARG A 495 -9.77 -19.22 15.25
CA ARG A 495 -8.91 -18.62 16.29
C ARG A 495 -8.53 -17.17 16.01
N ARG A 496 -8.97 -16.58 14.89
CA ARG A 496 -8.61 -15.23 14.45
C ARG A 496 -9.89 -14.41 14.23
N PRO A 497 -10.56 -13.97 15.31
CA PRO A 497 -11.85 -13.27 15.24
C PRO A 497 -11.79 -11.92 14.51
N TRP A 498 -10.59 -11.41 14.22
CA TRP A 498 -10.39 -10.25 13.35
C TRP A 498 -10.33 -10.64 11.85
N ILE A 499 -10.68 -11.86 11.46
CA ILE A 499 -10.84 -12.27 10.06
C ILE A 499 -12.29 -12.70 9.85
N THR A 500 -12.97 -12.08 8.90
CA THR A 500 -14.32 -12.48 8.53
C THR A 500 -14.27 -13.74 7.67
N THR A 501 -15.02 -14.77 8.03
CA THR A 501 -15.16 -15.99 7.22
C THR A 501 -16.64 -16.24 6.95
N HIS A 502 -16.98 -16.66 5.75
CA HIS A 502 -18.36 -16.95 5.35
C HIS A 502 -18.44 -18.34 4.72
N PRO A 503 -19.60 -19.03 4.82
CA PRO A 503 -19.75 -20.40 4.30
C PRO A 503 -19.48 -20.53 2.80
N ASP A 504 -19.85 -19.51 2.02
CA ASP A 504 -19.70 -19.48 0.56
C ASP A 504 -18.31 -18.98 0.11
N GLN A 505 -17.38 -18.78 1.04
CA GLN A 505 -16.04 -18.26 0.74
C GLN A 505 -15.27 -19.26 -0.14
N PRO A 506 -14.71 -18.84 -1.29
CA PRO A 506 -13.90 -19.73 -2.10
C PRO A 506 -12.72 -20.32 -1.30
N ARG A 507 -12.48 -21.63 -1.45
CA ARG A 507 -11.44 -22.35 -0.70
C ARG A 507 -10.06 -21.69 -0.81
N PHE A 508 -9.71 -21.14 -1.98
CA PHE A 508 -8.44 -20.45 -2.17
C PHE A 508 -8.33 -19.16 -1.34
N VAL A 509 -9.43 -18.44 -1.08
CA VAL A 509 -9.44 -17.27 -0.19
C VAL A 509 -9.20 -17.74 1.25
N THR A 510 -9.88 -18.81 1.68
CA THR A 510 -9.68 -19.41 3.01
C THR A 510 -8.23 -19.87 3.22
N ALA A 511 -7.64 -20.54 2.22
CA ALA A 511 -6.25 -20.96 2.25
C ALA A 511 -5.29 -19.76 2.31
N ALA A 512 -5.54 -18.70 1.54
CA ALA A 512 -4.74 -17.48 1.57
C ALA A 512 -4.79 -16.79 2.94
N LEU A 513 -5.98 -16.63 3.52
CA LEU A 513 -6.12 -16.05 4.86
C LEU A 513 -5.40 -16.89 5.92
N ALA A 514 -5.48 -18.22 5.82
CA ALA A 514 -4.75 -19.11 6.72
C ALA A 514 -3.24 -18.98 6.53
N ALA A 515 -2.75 -18.92 5.29
CA ALA A 515 -1.34 -18.69 5.00
C ALA A 515 -0.82 -17.34 5.53
N LEU A 516 -1.64 -16.29 5.49
CA LEU A 516 -1.25 -14.96 5.99
C LEU A 516 -1.24 -14.85 7.51
N HIS A 517 -2.22 -15.46 8.17
CA HIS A 517 -2.45 -15.22 9.60
C HIS A 517 -2.09 -16.42 10.48
N ALA A 518 -1.87 -17.59 9.87
CA ALA A 518 -1.59 -18.86 10.53
C ALA A 518 -0.40 -19.60 9.92
N ALA A 519 0.53 -18.88 9.27
CA ALA A 519 1.68 -19.47 8.57
C ALA A 519 2.44 -20.50 9.43
N THR A 520 2.64 -20.21 10.71
CA THR A 520 3.37 -21.07 11.65
C THR A 520 2.60 -22.32 12.07
N ASP A 521 1.27 -22.31 11.93
CA ASP A 521 0.39 -23.41 12.30
C ASP A 521 0.13 -24.36 11.12
N LEU A 522 0.52 -23.97 9.91
CA LEU A 522 0.43 -24.80 8.71
C LEU A 522 1.56 -25.83 8.70
N THR A 523 1.23 -27.09 8.98
CA THR A 523 2.17 -28.18 8.82
C THR A 523 2.23 -28.61 7.35
N PRO A 524 3.42 -28.68 6.73
CA PRO A 524 3.52 -29.25 5.39
C PRO A 524 3.00 -30.68 5.41
N THR A 525 1.98 -30.95 4.59
CA THR A 525 1.49 -32.32 4.39
C THR A 525 2.66 -33.12 3.82
N PRO A 526 3.05 -34.26 4.43
CA PRO A 526 4.12 -35.08 3.89
C PRO A 526 3.78 -35.44 2.45
N GLU A 527 4.68 -35.08 1.54
CA GLU A 527 4.58 -35.45 0.13
C GLU A 527 4.39 -36.98 0.09
N PRO A 528 3.33 -37.49 -0.57
CA PRO A 528 3.21 -38.94 -0.74
C PRO A 528 4.52 -39.41 -1.37
N PRO A 529 5.18 -40.45 -0.82
CA PRO A 529 6.49 -40.86 -1.28
C PRO A 529 6.41 -41.01 -2.79
N ALA A 530 7.22 -40.20 -3.50
CA ALA A 530 7.36 -40.30 -4.93
C ALA A 530 7.48 -41.78 -5.24
N ALA A 531 6.52 -42.30 -6.02
CA ALA A 531 6.59 -43.68 -6.47
C ALA A 531 7.97 -43.82 -7.10
N GLN A 532 8.85 -44.59 -6.44
CA GLN A 532 10.15 -44.89 -6.96
C GLN A 532 9.91 -45.68 -8.25
N THR A 533 9.86 -45.00 -9.39
CA THR A 533 10.23 -45.58 -10.66
C THR A 533 11.69 -45.93 -10.53
N GLY A 534 11.95 -47.13 -10.00
CA GLY A 534 13.28 -47.65 -9.79
C GLY A 534 14.06 -47.70 -11.11
N PRO A 535 15.38 -47.47 -11.07
CA PRO A 535 16.24 -47.73 -12.21
C PRO A 535 16.63 -49.20 -12.20
N THR A 536 16.19 -49.96 -13.21
CA THR A 536 16.99 -51.09 -13.68
C THR A 536 16.81 -51.21 -15.19
N ALA A 537 17.92 -50.94 -15.89
CA ALA A 537 18.06 -51.18 -17.31
C ALA A 537 18.01 -52.69 -17.57
N GLU A 538 17.05 -53.13 -18.37
CA GLU A 538 17.19 -54.34 -19.19
C GLU A 538 16.99 -53.93 -20.66
N THR A 539 18.14 -53.76 -21.31
CA THR A 539 18.47 -54.08 -22.70
C THR A 539 17.30 -54.36 -23.66
N PRO A 540 17.08 -53.54 -24.70
CA PRO A 540 16.24 -53.95 -25.83
C PRO A 540 16.95 -55.05 -26.63
N PRO A 541 16.27 -56.17 -26.98
CA PRO A 541 16.84 -57.14 -27.89
C PRO A 541 16.97 -56.53 -29.29
N ALA A 542 18.13 -56.77 -29.89
CA ALA A 542 18.55 -56.31 -31.20
C ALA A 542 17.57 -56.71 -32.30
N VAL A 543 17.34 -55.78 -33.22
CA VAL A 543 16.76 -56.02 -34.55
C VAL A 543 17.70 -56.97 -35.30
N PRO A 544 17.25 -58.15 -35.74
CA PRO A 544 18.00 -58.95 -36.69
C PRO A 544 17.82 -58.36 -38.09
N ASP A 545 18.98 -58.02 -38.65
CA ASP A 545 19.27 -57.79 -40.05
C ASP A 545 18.57 -58.84 -40.95
N LEU A 546 17.71 -58.37 -41.85
CA LEU A 546 17.14 -59.18 -42.94
C LEU A 546 17.76 -58.70 -44.25
N THR A 547 19.01 -59.11 -44.47
CA THR A 547 19.57 -59.25 -45.80
C THR A 547 19.70 -60.73 -46.14
N ASP A 548 18.94 -61.11 -47.16
CA ASP A 548 19.38 -61.96 -48.26
C ASP A 548 19.65 -63.44 -47.96
N THR A 549 18.67 -64.29 -48.29
CA THR A 549 18.94 -65.55 -49.03
C THR A 549 17.63 -66.16 -49.56
N ASP A 550 17.40 -65.99 -50.86
CA ASP A 550 16.69 -66.98 -51.69
C ASP A 550 17.45 -68.33 -51.63
N PRO A 551 16.80 -69.52 -51.68
CA PRO A 551 16.53 -70.14 -53.00
C PRO A 551 15.34 -71.15 -52.98
N PRO A 552 15.18 -72.04 -53.97
CA PRO A 552 14.67 -71.79 -55.31
C PRO A 552 13.34 -72.54 -55.57
N PHE A 553 12.60 -72.03 -56.56
CA PHE A 553 11.96 -72.76 -57.66
C PHE A 553 11.81 -74.29 -57.55
N GLU A 554 10.58 -74.79 -57.67
CA GLU A 554 10.21 -75.85 -58.63
C GLU A 554 8.67 -75.95 -58.79
N PRO A 555 8.15 -76.56 -59.88
CA PRO A 555 7.07 -76.00 -60.68
C PRO A 555 5.72 -76.68 -60.45
N GLY A 556 4.68 -76.10 -61.06
CA GLY A 556 3.30 -76.63 -61.09
C GLY A 556 3.18 -78.04 -61.69
N PRO A 557 1.97 -78.58 -61.62
CA PRO A 557 1.00 -78.35 -62.71
C PRO A 557 -0.22 -77.52 -62.32
#